data_AF-A0A4T0UQP0-F1
#
_entry.id   AF-A0A4T0UQP0-F1
#
_cell.length_a   1.000
_cell.length_b   1.000
_cell.length_c   1.000
_cell.angle_alpha   90.00
_cell.angle_beta   90.00
_cell.angle_gamma   90.00
#
_symmetry.space_group_name_H-M   'P 1'
#
loop_
_entity.id
_entity.type
_entity.pdbx_description
1 polymer ?
#
loop_
_entity_poly.entity_id
_entity_poly.type
_entity_poly.pdbx_seq_one_letter_code
_entity_poly.pdbx_strand_id
1 'polypeptide(L)' 'MPVEPFVDIREVAEFLGKERAWIYDNQARLGIPRCRIGKHYRYRLTEVARWMEQNRVAGS' A
#
# COMPACT_ATOMS: atom_id res chain seq x y z
N MET A 1 -7.12 -4.51 -21.66
CA MET A 1 -6.54 -4.85 -20.34
C MET A 1 -7.29 -4.04 -19.31
N PRO A 2 -7.95 -4.65 -18.31
CA PRO A 2 -8.62 -3.87 -17.26
C PRO A 2 -7.56 -3.09 -16.48
N VAL A 3 -7.75 -1.78 -16.39
CA VAL A 3 -6.92 -0.91 -15.54
C VAL A 3 -7.37 -1.17 -14.11
N GLU A 4 -6.45 -1.63 -13.25
CA GLU A 4 -6.73 -1.81 -11.83
C GLU A 4 -7.16 -0.45 -11.22
N PRO A 5 -8.31 -0.39 -10.50
CA PRO A 5 -8.74 0.84 -9.87
C PRO A 5 -7.82 1.21 -8.71
N PHE A 6 -7.65 2.51 -8.53
CA PHE A 6 -6.96 3.04 -7.37
C PHE A 6 -7.84 2.95 -6.13
N VAL A 7 -7.29 2.38 -5.06
CA VAL A 7 -7.98 2.22 -3.77
C VAL A 7 -7.50 3.26 -2.75
N ASP A 8 -8.31 3.48 -1.72
CA ASP A 8 -7.98 4.36 -0.59
C ASP A 8 -7.12 3.63 0.46
N ILE A 9 -6.53 4.38 1.40
CA ILE A 9 -5.74 3.83 2.50
C ILE A 9 -6.54 2.82 3.33
N ARG A 10 -7.86 2.98 3.44
CA ARG A 10 -8.71 2.02 4.16
C ARG A 10 -8.63 0.62 3.56
N GLU A 11 -8.78 0.48 2.25
CA GLU A 11 -8.73 -0.84 1.61
C GLU A 11 -7.33 -1.45 1.69
N VAL A 12 -6.28 -0.64 1.59
CA VAL A 12 -4.91 -1.12 1.80
C VAL A 12 -4.69 -1.62 3.23
N ALA A 13 -5.24 -0.92 4.21
CA ALA A 13 -5.17 -1.30 5.62
C ALA A 13 -5.88 -2.65 5.85
N GLU A 14 -7.07 -2.81 5.29
CA GLU A 14 -7.83 -4.08 5.32
C GLU A 14 -7.05 -5.20 4.60
N PHE A 15 -6.48 -4.92 3.42
CA PHE A 15 -5.67 -5.88 2.66
C PHE A 15 -4.40 -6.33 3.41
N LEU A 16 -3.73 -5.42 4.10
CA LEU A 16 -2.52 -5.71 4.88
C LEU A 16 -2.81 -6.25 6.29
N GLY A 17 -4.08 -6.27 6.72
CA GLY A 17 -4.45 -6.61 8.10
C GLY A 17 -3.85 -5.65 9.13
N LYS A 18 -3.70 -4.37 8.77
CA LYS A 18 -3.12 -3.32 9.62
C LYS A 18 -4.10 -2.18 9.84
N GLU A 19 -3.84 -1.36 10.85
CA GLU A 19 -4.62 -0.15 11.08
C GLU A 19 -4.22 0.98 10.12
N ARG A 20 -5.17 1.83 9.73
CA ARG A 20 -4.93 3.00 8.86
C ARG A 20 -3.84 3.92 9.42
N ALA A 21 -3.80 4.11 10.73
CA ALA A 21 -2.79 4.92 11.40
C ALA A 21 -1.38 4.33 11.22
N TRP A 22 -1.25 3.00 11.31
CA TRP A 22 0.01 2.31 11.05
C TRP A 22 0.48 2.53 9.61
N ILE A 23 -0.44 2.41 8.63
CA ILE A 23 -0.11 2.72 7.23
C ILE A 23 0.33 4.18 7.10
N TYR A 24 -0.37 5.13 7.74
CA TYR A 24 -0.03 6.55 7.64
C TYR A 24 1.39 6.87 8.12
N ASP A 25 1.79 6.26 9.24
CA ASP A 25 3.10 6.41 9.86
C ASP A 25 4.20 5.66 9.06
N ASN A 26 3.88 4.47 8.56
CA ASN A 26 4.87 3.56 8.00
C ASN A 26 4.97 3.61 6.47
N GLN A 27 3.99 4.17 5.75
CA GLN A 27 3.99 4.23 4.28
C GLN A 27 5.24 4.92 3.70
N ALA A 28 5.75 5.96 4.37
CA ALA A 28 6.94 6.68 3.92
C ALA A 28 8.21 5.93 4.34
N ARG A 29 8.23 5.41 5.57
CA ARG A 29 9.38 4.71 6.15
C ARG A 29 9.67 3.37 5.47
N LEU A 30 8.62 2.62 5.15
CA LEU A 30 8.68 1.30 4.52
C LEU A 30 8.62 1.37 2.98
N GLY A 31 8.46 2.57 2.41
CA GLY A 31 8.34 2.75 0.97
C GLY A 31 7.14 2.02 0.36
N ILE A 32 5.99 2.00 1.04
CA ILE A 32 4.77 1.38 0.50
C ILE A 32 4.38 2.12 -0.81
N PRO A 33 4.20 1.40 -1.93
CA PRO A 33 3.90 2.02 -3.22
C PRO A 33 2.57 2.77 -3.15
N ARG A 34 2.63 4.06 -3.47
CA ARG A 34 1.51 4.99 -3.37
C ARG A 34 1.58 6.05 -4.47
N CYS A 35 0.43 6.44 -4.98
CA CYS A 35 0.24 7.55 -5.90
C CYS A 35 -0.39 8.74 -5.18
N ARG A 36 0.23 9.92 -5.27
CA ARG A 36 -0.36 11.15 -4.76
C ARG A 36 -1.32 11.73 -5.80
N ILE A 37 -2.61 11.74 -5.50
CA ILE A 37 -3.65 12.33 -6.34
C ILE A 37 -4.24 13.53 -5.58
N GLY A 38 -3.75 14.72 -5.92
CA GLY A 38 -4.07 15.96 -5.21
C GLY A 38 -3.58 15.93 -3.76
N LYS A 39 -4.52 15.99 -2.81
CA LYS A 39 -4.23 15.93 -1.37
C LYS A 39 -4.31 14.52 -0.78
N HIS A 40 -4.77 13.54 -1.54
CA HIS A 40 -4.99 12.17 -1.06
C HIS A 40 -3.97 11.21 -1.67
N TYR A 41 -3.59 10.20 -0.89
CA TYR A 41 -2.83 9.06 -1.40
C TYR A 41 -3.78 7.97 -1.88
N ARG A 42 -3.43 7.40 -3.02
CA ARG A 42 -4.13 6.31 -3.67
C ARG A 42 -3.17 5.17 -3.90
N TYR A 43 -3.68 3.96 -3.86
CA TYR A 43 -2.85 2.76 -3.88
C TYR A 43 -3.36 1.79 -4.94
N ARG A 44 -2.46 0.92 -5.38
CA ARG A 44 -2.77 -0.24 -6.23
C ARG A 44 -2.50 -1.49 -5.43
N LEU A 45 -3.49 -2.35 -5.31
CA LEU A 45 -3.36 -3.57 -4.51
C LEU A 45 -2.31 -4.50 -5.11
N THR A 46 -2.18 -4.56 -6.43
CA THR A 46 -1.10 -5.33 -7.09
C THR A 46 0.30 -4.84 -6.73
N GLU A 47 0.50 -3.53 -6.63
CA GLU A 47 1.79 -2.96 -6.22
C GLU A 47 2.07 -3.21 -4.74
N VAL A 48 1.07 -3.05 -3.88
CA VAL A 48 1.18 -3.35 -2.44
C VAL A 48 1.47 -4.84 -2.22
N ALA A 49 0.83 -5.74 -2.98
CA ALA A 49 1.09 -7.18 -2.91
C ALA A 49 2.54 -7.51 -3.31
N ARG A 50 3.02 -6.97 -4.44
CA ARG A 50 4.41 -7.14 -4.87
C ARG A 50 5.41 -6.60 -3.85
N TRP A 51 5.12 -5.43 -3.28
CA TRP A 51 5.94 -4.86 -2.21
C TRP A 51 5.99 -5.79 -0.99
N MET A 52 4.86 -6.40 -0.60
CA MET A 52 4.83 -7.40 0.48
C MET A 52 5.72 -8.60 0.16
N GLU A 53 5.63 -9.15 -1.04
CA GLU A 53 6.45 -10.29 -1.47
C GLU A 53 7.94 -9.96 -1.41
N GLN A 54 8.34 -8.77 -1.86
CA GLN A 54 9.72 -8.30 -1.81
C GLN A 54 10.23 -8.09 -0.37
N ASN A 55 9.39 -7.55 0.52
CA ASN A 55 9.76 -7.31 1.92
C ASN A 55 9.72 -8.59 2.78
N ARG A 56 8.97 -9.61 2.36
CA ARG A 56 8.91 -10.90 3.04
C ARG A 56 10.21 -11.69 2.95
N VAL A 57 11.01 -11.50 1.88
CA VAL A 57 12.31 -12.17 1.69
C VAL A 57 13.41 -11.55 2.56
N ALA A 58 13.27 -10.29 2.98
CA ALA A 58 14.26 -9.59 3.80
C ALA A 58 14.21 -9.96 5.30
N GLY A 59 13.30 -10.84 5.71
CA GLY A 59 13.09 -11.26 7.10
C GLY A 59 13.46 -12.71 7.40
N SER A 60 14.27 -13.37 6.56
CA SER A 60 14.70 -14.76 6.74
C SER A 60 16.21 -14.88 6.95
#